data_AF-A0A937UC76-F1
#
_entry.id   AF-A0A937UC76-F1
#
_cell.length_a   1.000
_cell.length_b   1.000
_cell.length_c   1.000
_cell.angle_alpha   90.00
_cell.angle_beta   90.00
_cell.angle_gamma   90.00
#
_symmetry.space_group_name_H-M   'P 1'
#
loop_
_entity.id
_entity.type
_entity.pdbx_description
1 polymer ?
#
loop_
_entity_poly.entity_id
_entity_poly.type
_entity_poly.pdbx_seq_one_letter_code
_entity_poly.pdbx_strand_id
1 'polypeptide(L)'
;MFRKNTSHLQPSLFGIASQLLKAKLKKLKKSKEHDFYQLVFCKINEKDFSVLYSDNSSRPNAPVNSLVASIILMYHNNWTTEKLLDRIDFDLLTRTALGLDTLEQTPFCPATFFNFQNRLLSHFVATGQNLIEGVFDSLTQQQLKTLKIKTNIQRSDSFVAMSNIRSYSRTQLLIEMLIRLYRVLSDEDKARFNDILAPYIQQSSSQYIYNLQRASIPHEQEKLDQLYHKLYEALKESYKDFEVFSVFERVYTEHFTIIDD
;
A
#
# COMPACT_ATOMS: atom_id res chain seq x y z
N MET A 1 -15.99 -19.18 -23.89
CA MET A 1 -17.38 -18.73 -23.72
C MET A 1 -17.58 -18.31 -22.28
N PHE A 2 -18.14 -17.12 -22.05
CA PHE A 2 -18.49 -16.64 -20.71
C PHE A 2 -19.76 -17.33 -20.18
N ARG A 3 -19.72 -17.74 -18.93
CA ARG A 3 -20.79 -18.34 -18.15
C ARG A 3 -20.68 -17.84 -16.72
N LYS A 4 -21.76 -17.21 -16.25
CA LYS A 4 -21.89 -16.76 -14.86
C LYS A 4 -21.96 -17.96 -13.91
N ASN A 5 -21.30 -17.87 -12.78
CA ASN A 5 -21.38 -18.87 -11.73
C ASN A 5 -22.63 -18.66 -10.88
N THR A 6 -23.42 -19.73 -10.71
CA THR A 6 -24.58 -19.76 -9.82
C THR A 6 -24.60 -21.01 -8.93
N SER A 7 -23.59 -21.89 -9.03
CA SER A 7 -23.59 -23.17 -8.31
C SER A 7 -23.53 -22.98 -6.81
N HIS A 8 -22.82 -21.96 -6.33
CA HIS A 8 -22.69 -21.62 -4.92
C HIS A 8 -24.01 -21.21 -4.23
N LEU A 9 -25.07 -20.92 -5.00
CA LEU A 9 -26.40 -20.60 -4.46
C LEU A 9 -27.17 -21.84 -4.04
N GLN A 10 -26.78 -23.01 -4.57
CA GLN A 10 -27.43 -24.28 -4.27
C GLN A 10 -26.56 -25.10 -3.32
N PRO A 11 -26.96 -25.27 -2.05
CA PRO A 11 -26.23 -26.09 -1.11
C PRO A 11 -26.32 -27.57 -1.50
N SER A 12 -25.23 -28.31 -1.26
CA SER A 12 -25.18 -29.75 -1.40
C SER A 12 -25.90 -30.42 -0.23
N LEU A 13 -26.61 -31.51 -0.51
CA LEU A 13 -27.24 -32.34 0.53
C LEU A 13 -26.22 -32.86 1.55
N PHE A 14 -24.99 -33.13 1.09
CA PHE A 14 -23.87 -33.61 1.91
C PHE A 14 -22.78 -32.54 2.04
N GLY A 15 -23.15 -31.26 1.97
CA GLY A 15 -22.23 -30.13 2.10
C GLY A 15 -21.74 -29.88 3.51
N ILE A 16 -20.83 -28.92 3.67
CA ILE A 16 -20.21 -28.50 4.94
C ILE A 16 -21.27 -28.23 6.00
N ALA A 17 -22.38 -27.59 5.62
CA ALA A 17 -23.46 -27.26 6.55
C ALA A 17 -24.12 -28.50 7.18
N SER A 18 -24.19 -29.61 6.43
CA SER A 18 -24.76 -30.89 6.92
C SER A 18 -23.79 -31.70 7.76
N GLN A 19 -22.48 -31.55 7.53
CA GLN A 19 -21.43 -32.36 8.18
C GLN A 19 -20.93 -31.74 9.49
N LEU A 20 -21.09 -30.43 9.68
CA LEU A 20 -20.67 -29.76 10.90
C LEU A 20 -21.71 -29.83 12.02
N LEU A 21 -21.23 -30.08 13.24
CA LEU A 21 -22.02 -29.86 14.46
C LEU A 21 -22.57 -28.42 14.50
N LYS A 22 -23.82 -28.26 14.98
CA LYS A 22 -24.53 -26.96 15.04
C LYS A 22 -23.69 -25.84 15.66
N ALA A 23 -22.91 -26.13 16.70
CA ALA A 23 -22.04 -25.15 17.34
C ALA A 23 -20.90 -24.65 16.42
N LYS A 24 -20.25 -25.57 15.68
CA LYS A 24 -19.19 -25.22 14.70
C LYS A 24 -19.78 -24.47 13.51
N LEU A 25 -20.95 -24.87 13.03
CA LEU A 25 -21.65 -24.16 11.95
C LEU A 25 -22.00 -22.72 12.36
N LYS A 26 -22.45 -22.50 13.61
CA LYS A 26 -22.70 -21.16 14.14
C LYS A 26 -21.42 -20.31 14.21
N LYS A 27 -20.27 -20.92 14.54
CA LYS A 27 -18.97 -20.23 14.54
C LYS A 27 -18.53 -19.86 13.12
N LEU A 28 -18.68 -20.77 12.16
CA LEU A 28 -18.36 -20.54 10.75
C LEU A 28 -19.23 -19.41 10.16
N LYS A 29 -20.54 -19.41 10.42
CA LYS A 29 -21.44 -18.33 9.98
C LYS A 29 -21.16 -16.95 10.59
N LYS A 30 -20.33 -16.89 11.63
CA LYS A 30 -19.88 -15.63 12.26
C LYS A 30 -18.44 -15.27 11.90
N SER A 31 -17.78 -16.05 11.04
CA SER A 31 -16.40 -15.82 10.67
C SER A 31 -16.30 -14.73 9.60
N LYS A 32 -15.16 -14.05 9.56
CA LYS A 32 -14.86 -13.02 8.54
C LYS A 32 -14.93 -13.59 7.11
N GLU A 33 -14.68 -14.88 6.94
CA GLU A 33 -14.75 -15.56 5.65
C GLU A 33 -16.19 -15.77 5.18
N HIS A 34 -17.12 -16.03 6.10
CA HIS A 34 -18.53 -16.04 5.75
C HIS A 34 -19.03 -14.64 5.38
N ASP A 35 -18.56 -13.61 6.09
CA ASP A 35 -18.85 -12.22 5.72
C ASP A 35 -18.24 -11.87 4.36
N PHE A 36 -17.00 -12.29 4.08
CA PHE A 36 -16.37 -12.14 2.77
C PHE A 36 -17.20 -12.80 1.66
N TYR A 37 -17.72 -14.01 1.90
CA TYR A 37 -18.59 -14.68 0.94
C TYR A 37 -19.84 -13.84 0.62
N GLN A 38 -20.50 -13.29 1.64
CA GLN A 38 -21.74 -12.53 1.46
C GLN A 38 -21.51 -11.13 0.87
N LEU A 39 -20.49 -10.43 1.34
CA LEU A 39 -20.25 -9.02 1.09
C LEU A 39 -19.34 -8.77 -0.12
N VAL A 40 -18.47 -9.73 -0.46
CA VAL A 40 -17.52 -9.62 -1.57
C VAL A 40 -17.87 -10.64 -2.64
N PHE A 41 -17.70 -11.94 -2.36
CA PHE A 41 -17.83 -13.00 -3.38
C PHE A 41 -19.19 -12.98 -4.11
N CYS A 42 -20.29 -12.92 -3.36
CA CYS A 42 -21.65 -12.87 -3.93
C CYS A 42 -21.97 -11.55 -4.65
N LYS A 43 -21.16 -10.51 -4.46
CA LYS A 43 -21.38 -9.16 -5.03
C LYS A 43 -20.50 -8.87 -6.23
N ILE A 44 -19.53 -9.74 -6.55
CA ILE A 44 -18.74 -9.64 -7.79
C ILE A 44 -19.67 -9.81 -8.99
N ASN A 45 -19.77 -8.78 -9.83
CA ASN A 45 -20.51 -8.83 -11.08
C ASN A 45 -19.65 -9.47 -12.18
N GLU A 46 -19.76 -10.79 -12.34
CA GLU A 46 -18.96 -11.54 -13.32
C GLU A 46 -19.14 -11.07 -14.77
N LYS A 47 -20.27 -10.42 -15.11
CA LYS A 47 -20.53 -9.94 -16.48
C LYS A 47 -19.53 -8.89 -16.92
N ASP A 48 -18.93 -8.14 -16.00
CA ASP A 48 -17.93 -7.11 -16.31
C ASP A 48 -16.65 -7.74 -16.90
N PHE A 49 -16.42 -9.03 -16.66
CA PHE A 49 -15.30 -9.80 -17.20
C PHE A 49 -15.64 -10.57 -18.48
N SER A 50 -16.87 -10.47 -19.00
CA SER A 50 -17.29 -11.19 -20.21
C SER A 50 -16.40 -10.86 -21.41
N VAL A 51 -15.89 -9.62 -21.48
CA VAL A 51 -14.93 -9.13 -22.48
C VAL A 51 -13.62 -9.92 -22.56
N LEU A 52 -13.27 -10.70 -21.53
CA LEU A 52 -12.06 -11.54 -21.48
C LEU A 52 -12.25 -12.92 -22.13
N TYR A 53 -13.43 -13.20 -22.66
CA TYR A 53 -13.81 -14.51 -23.17
C TYR A 53 -14.38 -14.39 -24.58
N SER A 54 -14.12 -15.38 -25.41
CA SER A 54 -14.68 -15.44 -26.76
C SER A 54 -16.19 -15.68 -26.75
N ASP A 55 -16.89 -15.00 -27.67
CA ASP A 55 -18.30 -15.20 -28.01
C ASP A 55 -18.56 -16.51 -28.78
N ASN A 56 -17.50 -17.13 -29.32
CA ASN A 56 -17.62 -18.39 -30.03
C ASN A 56 -17.84 -19.57 -29.06
N SER A 57 -18.57 -20.58 -29.55
CA SER A 57 -18.81 -21.83 -28.83
C SER A 57 -17.47 -22.49 -28.46
N SER A 58 -17.12 -22.41 -27.19
CA SER A 58 -15.88 -22.94 -26.62
C SER A 58 -16.16 -23.41 -25.19
N ARG A 59 -15.21 -24.12 -24.57
CA ARG A 59 -15.37 -24.59 -23.21
C ARG A 59 -15.75 -23.41 -22.28
N PRO A 60 -16.73 -23.59 -21.37
CA PRO A 60 -17.07 -22.57 -20.40
C PRO A 60 -15.88 -22.19 -19.54
N ASN A 61 -15.83 -20.94 -19.10
CA ASN A 61 -14.85 -20.46 -18.13
C ASN A 61 -14.98 -21.16 -16.77
N ALA A 62 -13.89 -21.19 -16.02
CA ALA A 62 -13.96 -21.33 -14.58
C ALA A 62 -14.70 -20.11 -13.96
N PRO A 63 -15.38 -20.28 -12.81
CA PRO A 63 -16.09 -19.20 -12.13
C PRO A 63 -15.25 -17.94 -11.98
N VAL A 64 -15.71 -16.82 -12.55
CA VAL A 64 -14.97 -15.55 -12.52
C VAL A 64 -14.97 -14.99 -11.09
N ASN A 65 -16.09 -15.10 -10.38
CA ASN A 65 -16.17 -14.65 -8.99
C ASN A 65 -15.17 -15.38 -8.09
N SER A 66 -14.97 -16.70 -8.28
CA SER A 66 -13.92 -17.44 -7.58
C SER A 66 -12.53 -16.95 -7.96
N LEU A 67 -12.23 -16.76 -9.24
CA LEU A 67 -10.93 -16.26 -9.68
C LEU A 67 -10.61 -14.88 -9.09
N VAL A 68 -11.55 -13.94 -9.16
CA VAL A 68 -11.41 -12.57 -8.62
C VAL A 68 -11.30 -12.59 -7.09
N ALA A 69 -12.18 -13.30 -6.41
CA ALA A 69 -12.15 -13.43 -4.95
C ALA A 69 -10.83 -14.06 -4.46
N SER A 70 -10.31 -15.04 -5.19
CA SER A 70 -9.02 -15.66 -4.89
C SER A 70 -7.85 -14.68 -5.04
N ILE A 71 -7.86 -13.79 -6.03
CA ILE A 71 -6.89 -12.69 -6.12
C ILE A 71 -6.98 -11.80 -4.88
N ILE A 72 -8.18 -11.37 -4.50
CA ILE A 72 -8.39 -10.50 -3.33
C ILE A 72 -7.87 -11.17 -2.05
N LEU A 73 -8.23 -12.44 -1.81
CA LEU A 73 -7.79 -13.19 -0.63
C LEU A 73 -6.27 -13.38 -0.62
N MET A 74 -5.66 -13.66 -1.77
CA MET A 74 -4.22 -13.85 -1.90
C MET A 74 -3.45 -12.59 -1.48
N TYR A 75 -3.83 -11.43 -2.02
CA TYR A 75 -3.17 -10.16 -1.67
C TYR A 75 -3.51 -9.70 -0.26
N HIS A 76 -4.76 -9.82 0.19
CA HIS A 76 -5.16 -9.40 1.54
C HIS A 76 -4.40 -10.16 2.63
N ASN A 77 -4.09 -11.44 2.41
CA ASN A 77 -3.39 -12.27 3.40
C ASN A 77 -1.89 -12.43 3.12
N ASN A 78 -1.33 -11.73 2.11
CA ASN A 78 0.06 -11.89 1.65
C ASN A 78 0.45 -13.36 1.36
N TRP A 79 -0.42 -14.10 0.67
CA TRP A 79 -0.17 -15.48 0.29
C TRP A 79 0.54 -15.59 -1.06
N THR A 80 1.38 -16.62 -1.20
CA THR A 80 1.81 -17.09 -2.52
C THR A 80 0.67 -17.81 -3.23
N THR A 81 0.73 -17.93 -4.56
CA THR A 81 -0.27 -18.70 -5.34
C THR A 81 -0.35 -20.15 -4.87
N GLU A 82 0.78 -20.78 -4.57
CA GLU A 82 0.82 -22.15 -4.02
C GLU A 82 0.07 -22.22 -2.69
N LYS A 83 0.31 -21.26 -1.78
CA LYS A 83 -0.36 -21.24 -0.49
C LYS A 83 -1.86 -20.99 -0.61
N LEU A 84 -2.27 -20.15 -1.55
CA LEU A 84 -3.69 -19.92 -1.86
C LEU A 84 -4.37 -21.23 -2.29
N LEU A 85 -3.75 -21.99 -3.20
CA LEU A 85 -4.32 -23.25 -3.70
C LEU A 85 -4.42 -24.31 -2.60
N ASP A 86 -3.37 -24.46 -1.78
CA ASP A 86 -3.37 -25.32 -0.58
C ASP A 86 -4.54 -24.97 0.37
N ARG A 87 -4.76 -23.67 0.61
CA ARG A 87 -5.89 -23.20 1.43
C ARG A 87 -7.23 -23.46 0.77
N ILE A 88 -7.35 -23.30 -0.54
CA ILE A 88 -8.59 -23.63 -1.27
C ILE A 88 -8.91 -25.11 -1.08
N ASP A 89 -7.94 -26.02 -1.20
CA ASP A 89 -8.20 -27.45 -1.11
C ASP A 89 -8.53 -27.89 0.33
N PHE A 90 -7.79 -27.38 1.33
CA PHE A 90 -7.83 -27.97 2.69
C PHE A 90 -8.38 -27.06 3.79
N ASP A 91 -8.50 -25.74 3.57
CA ASP A 91 -8.92 -24.79 4.60
C ASP A 91 -10.42 -24.47 4.52
N LEU A 92 -11.19 -24.99 5.48
CA LEU A 92 -12.64 -24.85 5.54
C LEU A 92 -13.14 -23.39 5.49
N LEU A 93 -12.41 -22.46 6.10
CA LEU A 93 -12.80 -21.04 6.14
C LEU A 93 -12.55 -20.39 4.78
N THR A 94 -11.42 -20.68 4.15
CA THR A 94 -11.10 -20.20 2.80
C THR A 94 -12.11 -20.73 1.78
N ARG A 95 -12.50 -22.01 1.90
CA ARG A 95 -13.57 -22.62 1.10
C ARG A 95 -14.92 -21.93 1.29
N THR A 96 -15.24 -21.58 2.54
CA THR A 96 -16.43 -20.80 2.88
C THR A 96 -16.41 -19.44 2.18
N ALA A 97 -15.28 -18.72 2.20
CA ALA A 97 -15.14 -17.43 1.52
C ALA A 97 -15.40 -17.50 0.00
N LEU A 98 -15.10 -18.64 -0.61
CA LEU A 98 -15.28 -18.89 -2.04
C LEU A 98 -16.58 -19.61 -2.40
N GLY A 99 -17.48 -19.81 -1.43
CA GLY A 99 -18.77 -20.47 -1.66
C GLY A 99 -18.65 -21.95 -2.03
N LEU A 100 -17.56 -22.61 -1.66
CA LEU A 100 -17.34 -24.04 -1.91
C LEU A 100 -17.94 -24.85 -0.77
N ASP A 101 -18.97 -25.65 -1.07
CA ASP A 101 -19.77 -26.33 -0.04
C ASP A 101 -19.35 -27.79 0.22
N THR A 102 -18.52 -28.40 -0.64
CA THR A 102 -18.00 -29.77 -0.43
C THR A 102 -16.49 -29.77 -0.56
N LEU A 103 -15.75 -30.72 0.02
CA LEU A 103 -14.28 -30.79 -0.12
C LEU A 103 -13.81 -31.28 -1.51
N GLU A 104 -14.69 -31.90 -2.29
CA GLU A 104 -14.38 -32.45 -3.62
C GLU A 104 -14.25 -31.38 -4.70
N GLN A 105 -14.75 -30.17 -4.45
CA GLN A 105 -14.78 -29.10 -5.44
C GLN A 105 -13.50 -28.28 -5.41
N THR A 106 -12.86 -28.10 -6.55
CA THR A 106 -11.82 -27.07 -6.73
C THR A 106 -12.25 -26.18 -7.89
N PRO A 107 -12.42 -24.85 -7.69
CA PRO A 107 -13.11 -23.98 -8.66
C PRO A 107 -12.30 -23.75 -9.95
N PHE A 108 -10.98 -23.90 -9.89
CA PHE A 108 -10.06 -23.73 -11.01
C PHE A 108 -8.72 -24.41 -10.72
N CYS A 109 -7.93 -24.67 -11.75
CA CYS A 109 -6.56 -25.16 -11.63
C CYS A 109 -5.53 -24.02 -11.70
N PRO A 110 -4.26 -24.24 -11.30
CA PRO A 110 -3.21 -23.20 -11.29
C PRO A 110 -3.04 -22.49 -12.63
N ALA A 111 -3.02 -23.25 -13.74
CA ALA A 111 -2.90 -22.69 -15.08
C ALA A 111 -4.09 -21.79 -15.44
N THR A 112 -5.30 -22.13 -15.01
CA THR A 112 -6.49 -21.29 -15.25
C THR A 112 -6.41 -19.98 -14.49
N PHE A 113 -5.92 -20.01 -13.24
CA PHE A 113 -5.70 -18.81 -12.43
C PHE A 113 -4.67 -17.87 -13.06
N PHE A 114 -3.51 -18.41 -13.44
CA PHE A 114 -2.45 -17.64 -14.10
C PHE A 114 -2.92 -17.05 -15.45
N ASN A 115 -3.60 -17.84 -16.27
CA ASN A 115 -4.15 -17.37 -17.56
C ASN A 115 -5.23 -16.29 -17.37
N PHE A 116 -5.98 -16.30 -16.26
CA PHE A 116 -6.92 -15.23 -15.95
C PHE A 116 -6.19 -13.93 -15.59
N GLN A 117 -5.15 -13.99 -14.75
CA GLN A 117 -4.32 -12.83 -14.43
C GLN A 117 -3.68 -12.21 -15.68
N ASN A 118 -3.15 -13.04 -16.59
CA ASN A 118 -2.59 -12.56 -17.85
C ASN A 118 -3.64 -11.87 -18.73
N ARG A 119 -4.87 -12.42 -18.81
CA ARG A 119 -5.95 -11.79 -19.59
C ARG A 119 -6.38 -10.45 -19.01
N LEU A 120 -6.41 -10.32 -17.68
CA LEU A 120 -6.65 -9.03 -17.02
C LEU A 120 -5.58 -8.01 -17.41
N LEU A 121 -4.31 -8.41 -17.32
CA LEU A 121 -3.19 -7.54 -17.67
C LEU A 121 -3.22 -7.15 -19.16
N SER A 122 -3.41 -8.10 -20.07
CA SER A 122 -3.50 -7.83 -21.50
C SER A 122 -4.66 -6.90 -21.84
N HIS A 123 -5.83 -7.08 -21.19
CA HIS A 123 -6.96 -6.18 -21.37
C HIS A 123 -6.62 -4.76 -20.90
N PHE A 124 -6.06 -4.61 -19.71
CA PHE A 124 -5.62 -3.31 -19.19
C PHE A 124 -4.62 -2.61 -20.10
N VAL A 125 -3.62 -3.34 -20.61
CA VAL A 125 -2.62 -2.79 -21.54
C VAL A 125 -3.26 -2.34 -22.86
N ALA A 126 -4.26 -3.07 -23.35
CA ALA A 126 -4.91 -2.76 -24.62
C ALA A 126 -5.95 -1.63 -24.54
N THR A 127 -6.69 -1.54 -23.43
CA THR A 127 -7.85 -0.63 -23.31
C THR A 127 -7.67 0.49 -22.29
N GLY A 128 -6.68 0.37 -21.40
CA GLY A 128 -6.52 1.22 -20.22
C GLY A 128 -7.51 0.91 -19.08
N GLN A 129 -8.43 -0.05 -19.25
CA GLN A 129 -9.46 -0.36 -18.26
C GLN A 129 -9.00 -1.44 -17.26
N ASN A 130 -9.00 -1.11 -15.98
CA ASN A 130 -8.69 -2.07 -14.91
C ASN A 130 -9.97 -2.71 -14.35
N LEU A 131 -10.23 -3.97 -14.74
CA LEU A 131 -11.44 -4.69 -14.33
C LEU A 131 -11.45 -5.03 -12.82
N ILE A 132 -10.29 -5.17 -12.18
CA ILE A 132 -10.21 -5.42 -10.73
C ILE A 132 -10.56 -4.15 -9.95
N GLU A 133 -10.10 -2.99 -10.40
CA GLU A 133 -10.48 -1.70 -9.84
C GLU A 133 -11.99 -1.47 -9.93
N GLY A 134 -12.61 -1.78 -11.08
CA GLY A 134 -14.07 -1.72 -11.23
C GLY A 134 -14.83 -2.60 -10.22
N VAL A 135 -14.27 -3.75 -9.83
CA VAL A 135 -14.85 -4.57 -8.74
C VAL A 135 -14.79 -3.83 -7.41
N PHE A 136 -13.65 -3.24 -7.05
CA PHE A 136 -13.52 -2.46 -5.81
C PHE A 136 -14.45 -1.24 -5.80
N ASP A 137 -14.56 -0.52 -6.90
CA ASP A 137 -15.45 0.63 -7.02
C ASP A 137 -16.92 0.23 -6.82
N SER A 138 -17.37 -0.83 -7.51
CA SER A 138 -18.74 -1.33 -7.37
C SER A 138 -19.04 -1.80 -5.94
N LEU A 139 -18.12 -2.55 -5.32
CA LEU A 139 -18.26 -3.00 -3.94
C LEU A 139 -18.33 -1.80 -2.98
N THR A 140 -17.45 -0.82 -3.17
CA THR A 140 -17.39 0.39 -2.34
C THR A 140 -18.68 1.19 -2.46
N GLN A 141 -19.17 1.46 -3.68
CA GLN A 141 -20.44 2.15 -3.90
C GLN A 141 -21.61 1.43 -3.21
N GLN A 142 -21.69 0.10 -3.31
CA GLN A 142 -22.74 -0.69 -2.67
C GLN A 142 -22.65 -0.62 -1.13
N GLN A 143 -21.45 -0.71 -0.57
CA GLN A 143 -21.22 -0.65 0.87
C GLN A 143 -21.53 0.73 1.43
N LEU A 144 -21.11 1.81 0.76
CA LEU A 144 -21.41 3.19 1.14
C LEU A 144 -22.92 3.44 1.20
N LYS A 145 -23.66 2.96 0.19
CA LYS A 145 -25.13 3.05 0.16
C LYS A 145 -25.77 2.29 1.32
N THR A 146 -25.27 1.07 1.61
CA THR A 146 -25.81 0.21 2.67
C THR A 146 -25.55 0.79 4.05
N LEU A 147 -24.33 1.27 4.29
CA LEU A 147 -23.89 1.83 5.57
C LEU A 147 -24.29 3.30 5.75
N LYS A 148 -24.89 3.92 4.72
CA LYS A 148 -25.26 5.35 4.69
C LYS A 148 -24.07 6.27 5.01
N ILE A 149 -22.88 5.88 4.57
CA ILE A 149 -21.65 6.65 4.75
C ILE A 149 -21.58 7.71 3.65
N LYS A 150 -21.37 8.97 4.06
CA LYS A 150 -21.09 10.07 3.13
C LYS A 150 -19.58 10.15 2.91
N THR A 151 -19.14 10.03 1.65
CA THR A 151 -17.72 10.16 1.25
C THR A 151 -17.37 11.51 0.66
N ASN A 152 -18.32 12.45 0.60
CA ASN A 152 -18.09 13.81 0.13
C ASN A 152 -17.22 14.64 1.09
N ILE A 153 -16.98 14.13 2.31
CA ILE A 153 -16.08 14.71 3.30
C ILE A 153 -15.09 13.61 3.68
N GLN A 154 -13.87 13.71 3.19
CA GLN A 154 -12.79 12.80 3.51
C GLN A 154 -12.07 13.32 4.75
N ARG A 155 -12.05 12.54 5.83
CA ARG A 155 -11.32 12.94 7.03
C ARG A 155 -9.82 12.83 6.75
N SER A 156 -9.09 13.92 6.98
CA SER A 156 -7.63 14.00 6.80
C SER A 156 -6.85 13.08 7.75
N ASP A 157 -7.45 12.66 8.86
CA ASP A 157 -6.84 11.76 9.83
C ASP A 157 -6.90 10.28 9.42
N SER A 158 -7.84 9.94 8.52
CA SER A 158 -8.12 8.55 8.10
C SER A 158 -7.50 8.22 6.74
N PHE A 159 -7.29 9.25 5.92
CA PHE A 159 -6.50 9.14 4.70
C PHE A 159 -5.10 9.61 5.03
N VAL A 160 -4.13 8.70 4.98
CA VAL A 160 -2.72 9.09 4.84
C VAL A 160 -2.57 9.66 3.42
N ALA A 161 -3.13 10.84 3.17
CA ALA A 161 -2.53 11.74 2.21
C ALA A 161 -1.09 11.85 2.70
N MET A 162 -0.13 11.30 1.95
CA MET A 162 1.27 11.22 2.30
C MET A 162 1.77 12.62 2.71
N SER A 163 1.60 12.97 3.98
CA SER A 163 2.45 13.89 4.67
C SER A 163 3.83 13.30 4.40
N ASN A 164 4.69 14.02 3.69
CA ASN A 164 6.06 13.63 3.38
C ASN A 164 6.90 13.67 4.69
N ILE A 165 6.36 13.09 5.78
CA ILE A 165 6.92 13.01 7.12
C ILE A 165 7.97 11.92 7.04
N ARG A 166 9.18 12.37 6.73
CA ARG A 166 10.38 11.56 6.84
C ARG A 166 10.78 11.52 8.31
N SER A 167 10.83 10.33 8.90
CA SER A 167 11.27 10.16 10.28
C SER A 167 12.80 10.27 10.35
N TYR A 168 13.30 11.44 10.74
CA TYR A 168 14.72 11.70 10.95
C TYR A 168 15.08 11.77 12.43
N SER A 169 16.29 11.32 12.79
CA SER A 169 16.90 11.74 14.06
C SER A 169 17.29 13.23 13.97
N ARG A 170 17.46 13.91 15.11
CA ARG A 170 17.87 15.33 15.14
C ARG A 170 19.12 15.57 14.28
N THR A 171 20.18 14.79 14.47
CA THR A 171 21.43 14.91 13.69
C THR A 171 21.20 14.68 12.20
N GLN A 172 20.37 13.70 11.83
CA GLN A 172 20.06 13.44 10.42
C GLN A 172 19.30 14.58 9.76
N LEU A 173 18.33 15.18 10.49
CA LEU A 173 17.57 16.34 10.04
C LEU A 173 18.51 17.52 9.75
N LEU A 174 19.43 17.80 10.68
CA LEU A 174 20.41 18.87 10.53
C LEU A 174 21.31 18.67 9.31
N ILE A 175 21.77 17.43 9.07
CA ILE A 175 22.62 17.13 7.90
C ILE A 175 21.81 17.25 6.61
N GLU A 176 20.58 16.71 6.57
CA GLU A 176 19.71 16.81 5.40
C GLU A 176 19.46 18.28 5.01
N MET A 177 19.26 19.14 6.00
CA MET A 177 19.05 20.57 5.78
C MET A 177 20.29 21.27 5.21
N LEU A 178 21.50 20.89 5.65
CA LEU A 178 22.75 21.38 5.03
C LEU A 178 22.89 20.94 3.57
N ILE A 179 22.55 19.69 3.26
CA ILE A 179 22.55 19.17 1.89
C ILE A 179 21.57 19.97 1.00
N ARG A 180 20.40 20.32 1.54
CA ARG A 180 19.39 21.12 0.81
C ARG A 180 19.83 22.56 0.63
N LEU A 181 20.36 23.19 1.68
CA LEU A 181 20.91 24.54 1.61
C LEU A 181 22.02 24.63 0.55
N TYR A 182 22.95 23.68 0.54
CA TYR A 182 24.07 23.66 -0.43
C TYR A 182 23.60 23.66 -1.89
N ARG A 183 22.46 23.03 -2.20
CA ARG A 183 21.91 22.97 -3.57
C ARG A 183 21.43 24.32 -4.09
N VAL A 184 21.05 25.25 -3.20
CA VAL A 184 20.55 26.57 -3.57
C VAL A 184 21.62 27.66 -3.48
N LEU A 185 22.79 27.37 -2.90
CA LEU A 185 23.91 28.31 -2.86
C LEU A 185 24.43 28.62 -4.27
N SER A 186 24.86 29.87 -4.46
CA SER A 186 25.64 30.31 -5.62
C SER A 186 26.97 29.55 -5.70
N ASP A 187 27.59 29.52 -6.88
CA ASP A 187 28.86 28.81 -7.03
C ASP A 187 29.99 29.50 -6.23
N GLU A 188 29.91 30.83 -6.06
CA GLU A 188 30.79 31.60 -5.19
C GLU A 188 30.65 31.17 -3.71
N ASP A 189 29.42 31.03 -3.21
CA ASP A 189 29.19 30.62 -1.82
C ASP A 189 29.49 29.14 -1.60
N LYS A 190 29.24 28.27 -2.59
CA LYS A 190 29.68 26.87 -2.54
C LYS A 190 31.20 26.78 -2.40
N ALA A 191 31.95 27.60 -3.15
CA ALA A 191 33.40 27.67 -3.02
C ALA A 191 33.81 28.23 -1.65
N ARG A 192 33.17 29.31 -1.20
CA ARG A 192 33.45 29.98 0.08
C ARG A 192 33.26 29.07 1.29
N PHE A 193 32.24 28.22 1.27
CA PHE A 193 31.90 27.33 2.39
C PHE A 193 32.29 25.86 2.17
N ASN A 194 33.08 25.58 1.13
CA ASN A 194 33.44 24.20 0.77
C ASN A 194 34.12 23.46 1.95
N ASP A 195 35.08 24.09 2.62
CA ASP A 195 35.84 23.45 3.70
C ASP A 195 34.96 22.99 4.87
N ILE A 196 33.86 23.70 5.14
CA ILE A 196 32.97 23.41 6.26
C ILE A 196 31.76 22.56 5.86
N LEU A 197 31.32 22.61 4.59
CA LEU A 197 30.18 21.83 4.08
C LEU A 197 30.59 20.49 3.45
N ALA A 198 31.80 20.38 2.90
CA ALA A 198 32.30 19.19 2.19
C ALA A 198 32.06 17.87 2.95
N PRO A 199 32.27 17.77 4.28
CA PRO A 199 32.02 16.52 5.00
C PRO A 199 30.56 16.03 4.93
N TYR A 200 29.60 16.95 4.82
CA TYR A 200 28.17 16.66 4.95
C TYR A 200 27.46 16.46 3.61
N ILE A 201 28.03 16.96 2.50
CA ILE A 201 27.37 17.01 1.19
C ILE A 201 27.76 15.87 0.24
N GLN A 202 28.79 15.09 0.57
CA GLN A 202 29.31 14.01 -0.29
C GLN A 202 28.38 12.80 -0.38
N GLN A 203 27.52 12.60 0.61
CA GLN A 203 26.61 11.45 0.71
C GLN A 203 25.25 11.88 1.23
N SER A 204 24.25 11.00 1.15
CA SER A 204 22.95 11.29 1.75
C SER A 204 23.04 11.34 3.28
N SER A 205 22.13 12.08 3.91
CA SER A 205 22.03 12.16 5.38
C SER A 205 21.89 10.78 6.05
N SER A 206 21.18 9.84 5.40
CA SER A 206 21.06 8.45 5.85
C SER A 206 22.40 7.70 5.85
N GLN A 207 23.19 7.84 4.79
CA GLN A 207 24.51 7.20 4.68
C GLN A 207 25.50 7.80 5.68
N TYR A 208 25.44 9.12 5.90
CA TYR A 208 26.25 9.77 6.93
C TYR A 208 25.98 9.20 8.32
N ILE A 209 24.71 9.12 8.70
CA ILE A 209 24.31 8.60 10.01
C ILE A 209 24.64 7.12 10.17
N TYR A 210 24.53 6.32 9.10
CA TYR A 210 24.88 4.90 9.14
C TYR A 210 26.36 4.67 9.52
N ASN A 211 27.25 5.56 9.08
CA ASN A 211 28.69 5.48 9.36
C ASN A 211 29.10 6.18 10.65
N LEU A 212 28.21 6.92 11.31
CA LEU A 212 28.50 7.68 12.52
C LEU A 212 28.39 6.78 13.77
N GLN A 213 29.46 6.70 14.56
CA GLN A 213 29.43 5.98 15.83
C GLN A 213 28.53 6.70 16.83
N ARG A 214 27.71 5.94 17.57
CA ARG A 214 26.73 6.49 18.52
C ARG A 214 27.37 7.39 19.60
N ALA A 215 28.58 7.04 20.05
CA ALA A 215 29.32 7.83 21.04
C ALA A 215 29.79 9.19 20.50
N SER A 216 29.91 9.36 19.18
CA SER A 216 30.35 10.59 18.53
C SER A 216 29.19 11.57 18.26
N ILE A 217 27.93 11.15 18.45
CA ILE A 217 26.75 11.99 18.16
C ILE A 217 26.78 13.34 18.91
N PRO A 218 27.08 13.42 20.22
CA PRO A 218 27.12 14.71 20.92
C PRO A 218 28.16 15.67 20.33
N HIS A 219 29.36 15.17 20.08
CA HIS A 219 30.43 15.96 19.46
C HIS A 219 30.07 16.40 18.03
N GLU A 220 29.35 15.56 17.29
CA GLU A 220 28.86 15.91 15.96
C GLU A 220 27.79 17.01 16.02
N GLN A 221 26.94 17.01 17.05
CA GLN A 221 25.96 18.07 17.27
C GLN A 221 26.66 19.40 17.57
N GLU A 222 27.68 19.42 18.45
CA GLU A 222 28.47 20.64 18.73
C GLU A 222 29.08 21.26 17.46
N LYS A 223 29.60 20.43 16.55
CA LYS A 223 30.10 20.92 15.25
C LYS A 223 29.01 21.52 14.39
N LEU A 224 27.85 20.86 14.35
CA LEU A 224 26.69 21.36 13.62
C LEU A 224 26.18 22.67 14.21
N ASP A 225 26.17 22.85 15.53
CA ASP A 225 25.77 24.10 16.20
C ASP A 225 26.58 25.30 15.67
N GLN A 226 27.92 25.17 15.69
CA GLN A 226 28.84 26.21 15.24
C GLN A 226 28.71 26.47 13.73
N LEU A 227 28.56 25.40 12.94
CA LEU A 227 28.39 25.49 11.50
C LEU A 227 27.10 26.22 11.13
N TYR A 228 25.99 25.87 11.77
CA TYR A 228 24.68 26.48 11.53
C TYR A 228 24.68 27.97 11.85
N HIS A 229 25.22 28.36 13.00
CA HIS A 229 25.32 29.79 13.36
C HIS A 229 26.16 30.58 12.35
N LYS A 230 27.32 30.04 11.95
CA LYS A 230 28.19 30.68 10.95
C LYS A 230 27.51 30.86 9.60
N LEU A 231 26.77 29.85 9.14
CA LEU A 231 26.04 29.90 7.87
C LEU A 231 24.86 30.87 7.95
N TYR A 232 24.11 30.86 9.06
CA TYR A 232 22.99 31.79 9.25
C TYR A 232 23.45 33.24 9.19
N GLU A 233 24.45 33.62 9.98
CA GLU A 233 24.97 35.00 10.00
C GLU A 233 25.50 35.45 8.63
N ALA A 234 26.11 34.54 7.87
CA ALA A 234 26.68 34.87 6.57
C ALA A 234 25.66 34.95 5.42
N LEU A 235 24.52 34.26 5.53
CA LEU A 235 23.56 34.06 4.43
C LEU A 235 22.21 34.75 4.66
N LYS A 236 21.88 35.18 5.89
CA LYS A 236 20.56 35.72 6.25
C LYS A 236 20.09 36.90 5.40
N GLU A 237 21.00 37.77 4.97
CA GLU A 237 20.62 38.91 4.14
C GLU A 237 20.49 38.56 2.65
N SER A 238 21.37 37.67 2.15
CA SER A 238 21.47 37.35 0.72
C SER A 238 20.52 36.25 0.26
N TYR A 239 20.10 35.36 1.15
CA TYR A 239 19.26 34.20 0.82
C TYR A 239 17.85 34.24 1.44
N LYS A 240 17.45 35.32 2.12
CA LYS A 240 16.14 35.44 2.79
C LYS A 240 14.93 35.09 1.91
N ASP A 241 15.01 35.39 0.62
CA ASP A 241 13.91 35.20 -0.32
C ASP A 241 13.85 33.76 -0.88
N PHE A 242 14.84 32.91 -0.57
CA PHE A 242 14.84 31.51 -0.97
C PHE A 242 14.03 30.67 0.02
N GLU A 243 13.04 29.92 -0.48
CA GLU A 243 12.21 29.02 0.34
C GLU A 243 13.06 28.01 1.14
N VAL A 244 14.14 27.50 0.57
CA VAL A 244 15.04 26.57 1.29
C VAL A 244 15.74 27.26 2.47
N PHE A 245 16.05 28.55 2.34
CA PHE A 245 16.69 29.31 3.41
C PHE A 245 15.73 29.59 4.56
N SER A 246 14.45 29.89 4.29
CA SER A 246 13.47 30.07 5.37
C SER A 246 13.28 28.79 6.20
N VAL A 247 13.35 27.61 5.56
CA VAL A 247 13.35 26.33 6.28
C VAL A 247 14.65 26.13 7.07
N PHE A 248 15.80 26.54 6.53
CA PHE A 248 17.08 26.50 7.24
C PHE A 248 17.08 27.41 8.47
N GLU A 249 16.60 28.65 8.35
CA GLU A 249 16.43 29.60 9.46
C GLU A 249 15.49 29.05 10.53
N ARG A 250 14.38 28.44 10.12
CA ARG A 250 13.48 27.77 11.04
C ARG A 250 14.17 26.64 11.80
N VAL A 251 14.94 25.80 11.12
CA VAL A 251 15.71 24.72 11.76
C VAL A 251 16.77 25.29 12.69
N TYR A 252 17.41 26.40 12.32
CA TYR A 252 18.38 27.08 13.16
C TYR A 252 17.75 27.61 14.46
N THR A 253 16.61 28.30 14.36
CA THR A 253 15.91 28.90 15.50
C THR A 253 15.20 27.88 16.40
N GLU A 254 14.71 26.77 15.85
CA GLU A 254 14.02 25.72 16.62
C GLU A 254 14.98 24.72 17.28
N HIS A 255 16.15 24.47 16.70
CA HIS A 255 17.07 23.43 17.19
C HIS A 255 18.30 23.96 17.92
N PHE A 256 18.57 25.26 17.93
CA PHE A 256 19.70 25.84 18.65
C PHE A 256 19.26 27.06 19.46
N THR A 257 19.99 27.34 20.53
CA THR A 257 19.78 28.53 21.38
C THR A 257 21.11 29.25 21.51
N ILE A 258 21.12 30.55 21.21
CA ILE A 258 22.27 31.41 21.50
C ILE A 258 22.21 31.76 22.98
N ILE A 259 23.30 31.49 23.68
CA ILE A 259 23.47 31.88 25.09
C ILE A 259 24.47 33.03 25.07
N ASP A 260 24.04 34.21 25.49
CA ASP A 260 24.95 35.33 25.75
C ASP A 260 25.76 34.99 27.02
N ASP A 261 27.08 35.17 26.96
CA ASP A 261 27.97 35.05 28.13
C ASP A 261 27.73 36.18 29.16
#